data_AF-M3B471-F1
#
_entry.id   AF-M3B471-F1
#
_cell.length_a   1.000
_cell.length_b   1.000
_cell.length_c   1.000
_cell.angle_alpha   90.00
_cell.angle_beta   90.00
_cell.angle_gamma   90.00
#
_symmetry.space_group_name_H-M   'P 1'
#
loop_
_entity.id
_entity.type
_entity.pdbx_description
1 polymer ?
#
loop_
_entity_poly.entity_id
_entity_poly.type
_entity_poly.pdbx_seq_one_letter_code
_entity_poly.pdbx_strand_id
1 'polypeptide(L)'
;MGFDEARYRREVLDAGLPVTEDLRTRYQLPPDADGDAVAEAVAAVRACWRRSRARLRYRPVIEQLEAGYLAHRPLFDAAAAGDPGPLRAALQEHGRRAASQRARLRAALEEAAGGLGLLAESTVAHLAAAHRVPEDEVRAALSSAGLRTAEPDALPRSVPHPAYARCAGHLEVLGLRHLADFLATGTPGGRTGRPVRIFGPPPADPPAVEAAAR
;
A
#
# COMPACT_ATOMS: atom_id res chain seq x y z
N MET A 1 6.60 6.77 31.50
CA MET A 1 7.12 5.45 31.04
C MET A 1 8.52 5.69 30.53
N GLY A 2 9.51 4.95 31.03
CA GLY A 2 10.92 5.14 30.67
C GLY A 2 11.25 4.59 29.29
N PHE A 3 12.43 4.96 28.78
CA PHE A 3 12.98 4.47 27.51
C PHE A 3 13.15 2.94 27.52
N ASP A 4 12.56 2.26 26.54
CA ASP A 4 12.70 0.82 26.34
C ASP A 4 13.71 0.55 25.22
N GLU A 5 14.95 0.26 25.62
CA GLU A 5 16.06 0.00 24.68
C GLU A 5 15.83 -1.26 23.83
N ALA A 6 15.20 -2.30 24.38
CA ALA A 6 14.97 -3.55 23.66
C ALA A 6 13.92 -3.35 22.55
N ARG A 7 12.85 -2.61 22.86
CA ARG A 7 11.88 -2.18 21.87
C ARG A 7 12.49 -1.24 20.84
N TYR A 8 13.26 -0.23 21.28
CA TYR A 8 13.90 0.74 20.39
C TYR A 8 14.77 0.06 19.35
N ARG A 9 15.58 -0.88 19.82
CA ARG A 9 16.49 -1.63 18.95
C ARG A 9 15.70 -2.40 17.89
N ARG A 10 14.61 -3.06 18.25
CA ARG A 10 13.78 -3.83 17.32
C ARG A 10 13.10 -2.94 16.27
N GLU A 11 12.48 -1.85 16.72
CA GLU A 11 11.63 -0.99 15.87
C GLU A 11 12.42 0.00 15.02
N VAL A 12 13.63 0.39 15.45
CA VAL A 12 14.42 1.45 14.79
C VAL A 12 15.77 0.96 14.29
N LEU A 13 16.55 0.28 15.13
CA LEU A 13 17.92 -0.11 14.75
C LEU A 13 17.96 -1.36 13.86
N ASP A 14 17.20 -2.39 14.24
CA ASP A 14 17.12 -3.67 13.52
C ASP A 14 16.19 -3.56 12.30
N ALA A 15 15.28 -2.58 12.26
CA ALA A 15 14.49 -2.24 11.07
C ALA A 15 15.34 -1.73 9.90
N GLY A 16 16.54 -1.23 10.17
CA GLY A 16 17.49 -0.83 9.13
C GLY A 16 17.10 0.46 8.41
N LEU A 17 17.44 0.52 7.13
CA LEU A 17 17.18 1.68 6.27
C LEU A 17 16.03 1.40 5.29
N PRO A 18 15.20 2.41 4.96
CA PRO A 18 15.21 3.78 5.48
C PRO A 18 14.66 3.87 6.92
N VAL A 19 15.15 4.83 7.70
CA VAL A 19 14.66 5.04 9.08
C VAL A 19 13.23 5.59 9.08
N THR A 20 12.36 4.99 9.89
CA THR A 20 10.96 5.45 10.09
C THR A 20 10.85 6.97 10.28
N GLU A 21 10.00 7.63 9.49
CA GLU A 21 9.74 9.08 9.59
C GLU A 21 8.89 9.47 10.81
N ASP A 22 8.29 8.49 11.49
CA ASP A 22 7.52 8.73 12.70
C ASP A 22 8.43 9.14 13.86
N LEU A 23 8.34 10.41 14.24
CA LEU A 23 9.11 10.98 15.34
C LEU A 23 8.78 10.34 16.69
N ARG A 24 7.54 9.84 16.89
CA ARG A 24 7.19 9.14 18.13
C ARG A 24 7.96 7.84 18.26
N THR A 25 7.98 7.02 17.22
CA THR A 25 8.77 5.78 17.19
C THR A 25 10.28 6.08 17.24
N ARG A 26 10.75 7.04 16.42
CA ARG A 26 12.17 7.39 16.28
C ARG A 26 12.81 7.91 17.57
N TYR A 27 12.04 8.58 18.43
CA TYR A 27 12.53 9.14 19.70
C TYR A 27 11.82 8.58 20.94
N GLN A 28 10.98 7.55 20.80
CA GLN A 28 10.10 7.01 21.85
C GLN A 28 9.37 8.09 22.66
N LEU A 29 8.81 9.08 21.97
CA LEU A 29 8.14 10.20 22.63
C LEU A 29 6.83 9.72 23.30
N PRO A 30 6.59 10.09 24.58
CA PRO A 30 5.31 9.85 25.23
C PRO A 30 4.15 10.56 24.50
N PRO A 31 2.92 10.01 24.57
CA PRO A 31 1.76 10.59 23.89
C PRO A 31 1.44 12.02 24.35
N ASP A 32 1.61 12.31 25.65
CA ASP A 32 1.34 13.60 26.29
C ASP A 32 2.61 14.29 26.81
N ALA A 33 3.75 14.07 26.15
CA ALA A 33 5.04 14.51 26.66
C ALA A 33 5.09 16.04 26.89
N ASP A 34 5.44 16.43 28.11
CA ASP A 34 5.91 17.77 28.45
C ASP A 34 7.39 17.94 28.03
N GLY A 35 7.93 19.15 28.18
CA GLY A 35 9.29 19.47 27.76
C GLY A 35 10.35 18.57 28.39
N ASP A 36 10.20 18.26 29.67
CA ASP A 36 11.14 17.43 30.42
C ASP A 36 11.10 15.98 29.96
N ALA A 37 9.91 15.42 29.75
CA ALA A 37 9.76 14.06 29.24
C ALA A 37 10.31 13.92 27.80
N VAL A 38 10.16 14.94 26.97
CA VAL A 38 10.78 14.98 25.63
C VAL A 38 12.31 14.99 25.75
N ALA A 39 12.86 15.86 26.60
CA ALA A 39 14.30 15.97 26.78
C ALA A 39 14.90 14.66 27.32
N GLU A 40 14.25 14.02 28.30
CA GLU A 40 14.67 12.74 28.86
C GLU A 40 14.65 11.63 27.80
N ALA A 41 13.57 11.51 27.02
CA ALA A 41 13.44 10.50 25.97
C ALA A 41 14.53 10.69 24.89
N VAL A 42 14.72 11.91 24.41
CA VAL A 42 15.76 12.23 23.42
C VAL A 42 17.16 11.96 23.95
N ALA A 43 17.43 12.28 25.22
CA ALA A 43 18.72 12.00 25.85
C ALA A 43 18.99 10.49 25.96
N ALA A 44 17.99 9.71 26.37
CA ALA A 44 18.07 8.25 26.50
C ALA A 44 18.31 7.57 25.13
N VAL A 45 17.57 8.00 24.10
CA VAL A 45 17.73 7.53 22.71
C VAL A 45 19.13 7.82 22.20
N ARG A 46 19.64 9.05 22.37
CA ARG A 46 21.00 9.40 21.96
C ARG A 46 22.06 8.64 22.74
N ALA A 47 21.82 8.31 24.01
CA ALA A 47 22.72 7.44 24.77
C ALA A 47 22.76 6.02 24.19
N CYS A 48 21.61 5.47 23.77
CA CYS A 48 21.54 4.19 23.06
C CYS A 48 22.33 4.22 21.74
N TRP A 49 22.21 5.29 20.95
CA TRP A 49 22.98 5.45 19.71
C TRP A 49 24.49 5.44 19.98
N ARG A 50 24.95 6.22 20.97
CA ARG A 50 26.38 6.25 21.35
C ARG A 50 26.91 4.86 21.70
N ARG A 51 26.14 4.08 22.48
CA ARG A 51 26.51 2.69 22.83
C ARG A 51 26.51 1.75 21.62
N SER A 52 25.55 1.92 20.72
CA SER A 52 25.33 1.04 19.57
C SER A 52 26.22 1.35 18.37
N ARG A 53 26.81 2.55 18.31
CA ARG A 53 27.64 3.04 17.20
C ARG A 53 28.85 2.17 16.89
N ALA A 54 29.43 1.52 17.90
CA ALA A 54 30.57 0.62 17.72
C ALA A 54 30.23 -0.63 16.88
N ARG A 55 28.95 -0.96 16.71
CA ARG A 55 28.50 -2.11 15.94
C ARG A 55 28.34 -1.71 14.46
N LEU A 56 29.16 -2.30 13.59
CA LEU A 56 29.18 -2.01 12.15
C LEU A 56 27.79 -2.04 11.50
N ARG A 57 26.94 -3.00 11.88
CA ARG A 57 25.57 -3.12 11.34
C ARG A 57 24.67 -1.92 11.61
N TYR A 58 24.90 -1.16 12.69
CA TYR A 58 24.06 -0.03 13.08
C TYR A 58 24.61 1.32 12.67
N ARG A 59 25.89 1.36 12.28
CA ARG A 59 26.56 2.61 11.91
C ARG A 59 25.79 3.42 10.85
N PRO A 60 25.36 2.86 9.69
CA PRO A 60 24.66 3.66 8.68
C PRO A 60 23.29 4.17 9.16
N VAL A 61 22.56 3.35 9.93
CA VAL A 61 21.27 3.73 10.53
C VAL A 61 21.45 4.89 11.52
N ILE A 62 22.47 4.80 12.39
CA ILE A 62 22.79 5.83 13.39
C ILE A 62 23.24 7.14 12.71
N GLU A 63 24.04 7.06 11.64
CA GLU A 63 24.45 8.26 10.90
C GLU A 63 23.24 9.00 10.30
N GLN A 64 22.27 8.28 9.73
CA GLN A 64 21.03 8.90 9.25
C GLN A 64 20.15 9.46 10.39
N LEU A 65 20.08 8.75 11.52
CA LEU A 65 19.37 9.20 12.72
C LEU A 65 19.96 10.48 13.31
N GLU A 66 21.28 10.60 13.36
CA GLU A 66 21.99 11.78 13.83
C GLU A 66 21.79 12.98 12.89
N ALA A 67 21.86 12.76 11.58
CA ALA A 67 21.53 13.78 10.59
C ALA A 67 20.07 14.26 10.75
N GLY A 68 19.13 13.32 10.91
CA GLY A 68 17.73 13.64 11.18
C GLY A 68 17.53 14.38 12.51
N TYR A 69 18.29 14.06 13.55
CA TYR A 69 18.24 14.78 14.83
C TYR A 69 18.63 16.24 14.67
N LEU A 70 19.65 16.57 13.87
CA LEU A 70 20.03 17.98 13.65
C LEU A 70 18.88 18.80 13.04
N ALA A 71 18.08 18.20 12.17
CA ALA A 71 16.90 18.85 11.59
C ALA A 71 15.77 19.06 12.60
N HIS A 72 15.57 18.12 13.53
CA HIS A 72 14.49 18.20 14.54
C HIS A 72 14.91 18.89 15.84
N ARG A 73 16.21 19.11 16.07
CA ARG A 73 16.74 19.72 17.28
C ARG A 73 16.02 21.01 17.68
N PRO A 74 15.70 21.96 16.77
CA PRO A 74 14.96 23.17 17.14
C PRO A 74 13.59 22.89 17.76
N LEU A 75 12.92 21.80 17.36
CA LEU A 75 11.62 21.39 17.92
C LEU A 75 11.77 20.88 19.36
N PHE A 76 12.84 20.13 19.63
CA PHE A 76 13.13 19.62 20.97
C PHE A 76 13.61 20.72 21.91
N ASP A 77 14.47 21.63 21.42
CA ASP A 77 14.96 22.77 22.18
C ASP A 77 13.79 23.71 22.57
N ALA A 78 12.83 23.94 21.66
CA ALA A 78 11.61 24.70 21.96
C ALA A 78 10.74 24.01 23.03
N ALA A 79 10.53 22.70 22.90
CA ALA A 79 9.76 21.93 23.88
C ALA A 79 10.40 21.97 25.27
N ALA A 80 11.73 21.82 25.36
CA ALA A 80 12.48 21.90 26.62
C ALA A 80 12.46 23.32 27.23
N ALA A 81 12.34 24.37 26.40
CA ALA A 81 12.16 25.75 26.85
C ALA A 81 10.72 26.07 27.31
N GLY A 82 9.82 25.07 27.30
CA GLY A 82 8.43 25.24 27.72
C GLY A 82 7.45 25.57 26.60
N ASP A 83 7.88 25.57 25.33
CA ASP A 83 7.00 25.71 24.16
C ASP A 83 6.91 24.38 23.37
N PRO A 84 6.01 23.47 23.75
CA PRO A 84 5.80 22.21 23.01
C PRO A 84 4.96 22.40 21.74
N GLY A 85 4.47 23.61 21.43
CA GLY A 85 3.60 23.88 20.29
C GLY A 85 4.19 23.42 18.95
N PRO A 86 5.43 23.80 18.60
CA PRO A 86 6.09 23.38 17.37
C PRO A 86 6.24 21.86 17.25
N LEU A 87 6.62 21.17 18.34
CA LEU A 87 6.75 19.72 18.35
C LEU A 87 5.40 19.05 18.13
N ARG A 88 4.34 19.49 18.82
CA ARG A 88 2.98 18.96 18.64
C ARG A 88 2.49 19.17 17.21
N ALA A 89 2.72 20.35 16.63
CA ALA A 89 2.36 20.63 15.25
C ALA A 89 3.07 19.69 14.26
N ALA A 90 4.38 19.47 14.45
CA ALA A 90 5.15 18.54 13.63
C ALA A 90 4.64 17.10 13.74
N LEU A 91 4.35 16.63 14.96
CA LEU A 91 3.78 15.30 15.19
C LEU A 91 2.40 15.13 14.53
N GLN A 92 1.55 16.15 14.61
CA GLN A 92 0.22 16.12 13.99
C GLN A 92 0.31 16.13 12.46
N GLU A 93 1.19 16.95 11.90
CA GLU A 93 1.45 16.97 10.46
C GLU A 93 1.99 15.61 9.97
N HIS A 94 2.93 15.00 10.69
CA HIS A 94 3.42 13.66 10.35
C HIS A 94 2.31 12.61 10.42
N GLY A 95 1.47 12.66 11.47
CA GLY A 95 0.30 11.80 11.61
C GLY A 95 -0.67 11.94 10.44
N ARG A 96 -0.94 13.18 10.00
CA ARG A 96 -1.78 13.47 8.82
C ARG A 96 -1.17 12.92 7.53
N ARG A 97 0.14 13.10 7.31
CA ARG A 97 0.83 12.55 6.14
C ARG A 97 0.79 11.02 6.11
N ALA A 98 1.09 10.36 7.24
CA ALA A 98 1.04 8.91 7.34
C ALA A 98 -0.38 8.36 7.11
N ALA A 99 -1.40 9.04 7.67
CA ALA A 99 -2.80 8.68 7.41
C ALA A 99 -3.18 8.83 5.93
N SER A 100 -2.75 9.92 5.29
CA SER A 100 -2.97 10.16 3.86
C SER A 100 -2.28 9.10 2.99
N GLN A 101 -1.03 8.72 3.32
CA GLN A 101 -0.32 7.66 2.62
C GLN A 101 -1.02 6.31 2.75
N ARG A 102 -1.47 5.94 3.96
CA ARG A 102 -2.26 4.71 4.17
C ARG A 102 -3.57 4.72 3.39
N ALA A 103 -4.27 5.85 3.36
CA ALA A 103 -5.50 6.00 2.57
C ALA A 103 -5.23 5.84 1.07
N ARG A 104 -4.13 6.41 0.55
CA ARG A 104 -3.72 6.24 -0.86
C ARG A 104 -3.36 4.80 -1.19
N LEU A 105 -2.59 4.13 -0.32
CA LEU A 105 -2.25 2.72 -0.51
C LEU A 105 -3.51 1.85 -0.52
N ARG A 106 -4.45 2.11 0.40
CA ARG A 106 -5.72 1.40 0.45
C ARG A 106 -6.54 1.59 -0.83
N ALA A 107 -6.67 2.82 -1.29
CA ALA A 107 -7.39 3.11 -2.54
C ALA A 107 -6.74 2.40 -3.74
N ALA A 108 -5.41 2.41 -3.82
CA ALA A 108 -4.67 1.71 -4.88
C ALA A 108 -4.86 0.19 -4.83
N LEU A 109 -4.91 -0.41 -3.63
CA LEU A 109 -5.21 -1.83 -3.44
C LEU A 109 -6.64 -2.18 -3.89
N GLU A 110 -7.61 -1.38 -3.49
CA GLU A 110 -9.02 -1.57 -3.87
C GLU A 110 -9.22 -1.39 -5.38
N GLU A 111 -8.54 -0.42 -5.99
CA GLU A 111 -8.53 -0.20 -7.45
C GLU A 111 -7.89 -1.37 -8.19
N ALA A 112 -6.71 -1.84 -7.75
CA ALA A 112 -5.99 -2.93 -8.39
C ALA A 112 -6.72 -4.27 -8.26
N ALA A 113 -7.39 -4.52 -7.12
CA ALA A 113 -8.14 -5.76 -6.90
C ALA A 113 -9.45 -5.79 -7.71
N GLY A 114 -9.94 -4.61 -8.09
CA GLY A 114 -11.21 -4.43 -8.77
C GLY A 114 -12.36 -5.14 -8.04
N GLY A 115 -13.31 -5.68 -8.80
CA GLY A 115 -14.45 -6.42 -8.24
C GLY A 115 -14.13 -7.86 -7.79
N LEU A 116 -12.92 -8.36 -8.02
CA LEU A 116 -12.55 -9.75 -7.72
C LEU A 116 -12.04 -9.93 -6.29
N GLY A 117 -11.56 -8.85 -5.66
CA GLY A 117 -10.95 -8.93 -4.33
C GLY A 117 -9.66 -9.76 -4.30
N LEU A 118 -9.04 -9.97 -5.47
CA LEU A 118 -7.85 -10.78 -5.68
C LEU A 118 -6.74 -9.95 -6.33
N LEU A 119 -5.51 -10.16 -5.89
CA LEU A 119 -4.31 -9.49 -6.40
C LEU A 119 -3.22 -10.53 -6.68
N ALA A 120 -2.46 -10.36 -7.76
CA ALA A 120 -1.25 -11.15 -8.00
C ALA A 120 -0.12 -10.69 -7.06
N GLU A 121 0.82 -11.58 -6.74
CA GLU A 121 2.02 -11.26 -5.95
C GLU A 121 2.89 -10.22 -6.66
N SER A 122 2.95 -10.29 -7.99
CA SER A 122 3.61 -9.28 -8.82
C SER A 122 3.00 -7.87 -8.63
N THR A 123 1.69 -7.77 -8.43
CA THR A 123 1.00 -6.51 -8.16
C THR A 123 1.33 -5.98 -6.76
N VAL A 124 1.45 -6.86 -5.76
CA VAL A 124 1.90 -6.49 -4.41
C VAL A 124 3.28 -5.86 -4.45
N ALA A 125 4.24 -6.50 -5.13
CA ALA A 125 5.59 -5.97 -5.30
C ALA A 125 5.59 -4.61 -6.05
N HIS A 126 4.75 -4.47 -7.08
CA HIS A 126 4.62 -3.21 -7.82
C HIS A 126 4.07 -2.08 -6.94
N LEU A 127 3.03 -2.34 -6.15
CA LEU A 127 2.44 -1.36 -5.24
C LEU A 127 3.43 -0.97 -4.11
N ALA A 128 4.17 -1.94 -3.58
CA ALA A 128 5.23 -1.69 -2.59
C ALA A 128 6.27 -0.70 -3.14
N ALA A 129 6.76 -0.94 -4.36
CA ALA A 129 7.70 -0.04 -5.02
C ALA A 129 7.10 1.35 -5.32
N ALA A 130 5.87 1.41 -5.85
CA ALA A 130 5.20 2.65 -6.20
C ALA A 130 4.93 3.55 -4.98
N HIS A 131 4.54 2.94 -3.86
CA HIS A 131 4.26 3.65 -2.61
C HIS A 131 5.48 3.77 -1.68
N ARG A 132 6.63 3.19 -2.06
CA ARG A 132 7.88 3.16 -1.28
C ARG A 132 7.69 2.59 0.13
N VAL A 133 6.90 1.54 0.24
CA VAL A 133 6.65 0.80 1.48
C VAL A 133 7.16 -0.64 1.35
N PRO A 134 7.51 -1.33 2.45
CA PRO A 134 7.86 -2.74 2.41
C PRO A 134 6.68 -3.60 1.92
N GLU A 135 6.97 -4.72 1.23
CA GLU A 135 5.92 -5.64 0.78
C GLU A 135 5.07 -6.19 1.94
N ASP A 136 5.68 -6.43 3.10
CA ASP A 136 4.97 -6.89 4.30
C ASP A 136 3.89 -5.90 4.75
N GLU A 137 4.15 -4.60 4.60
CA GLU A 137 3.17 -3.55 4.92
C GLU A 137 2.00 -3.59 3.92
N VAL A 138 2.28 -3.83 2.63
CA VAL A 138 1.24 -4.00 1.62
C VAL A 138 0.41 -5.25 1.89
N ARG A 139 1.02 -6.39 2.25
CA ARG A 139 0.32 -7.63 2.61
C ARG A 139 -0.56 -7.46 3.84
N ALA A 140 -0.08 -6.75 4.85
CA ALA A 140 -0.88 -6.42 6.03
C ALA A 140 -2.07 -5.52 5.68
N ALA A 141 -1.85 -4.49 4.84
CA ALA A 141 -2.91 -3.61 4.36
C ALA A 141 -3.96 -4.37 3.54
N LEU A 142 -3.53 -5.24 2.63
CA LEU A 142 -4.35 -6.13 1.80
C LEU A 142 -5.25 -7.02 2.68
N SER A 143 -4.67 -7.67 3.69
CA SER A 143 -5.41 -8.51 4.64
C SER A 143 -6.44 -7.69 5.45
N SER A 144 -6.07 -6.50 5.90
CA SER A 144 -6.98 -5.59 6.62
C SER A 144 -8.15 -5.07 5.77
N ALA A 145 -7.97 -5.08 4.44
CA ALA A 145 -9.00 -4.70 3.48
C ALA A 145 -9.91 -5.88 3.06
N GLY A 146 -9.67 -7.10 3.56
CA GLY A 146 -10.41 -8.29 3.17
C GLY A 146 -10.08 -8.79 1.75
N LEU A 147 -8.97 -8.32 1.18
CA LEU A 147 -8.45 -8.74 -0.12
C LEU A 147 -7.59 -9.99 0.07
N ARG A 148 -7.34 -10.73 -1.01
CA ARG A 148 -6.50 -11.93 -1.00
C ARG A 148 -5.49 -11.91 -2.14
N THR A 149 -4.35 -12.57 -1.96
CA THR A 149 -3.43 -12.82 -3.07
C THR A 149 -3.77 -14.14 -3.75
N ALA A 150 -3.74 -14.13 -5.08
CA ALA A 150 -3.89 -15.31 -5.91
C ALA A 150 -3.16 -15.06 -7.22
N GLU A 151 -2.25 -15.97 -7.59
CA GLU A 151 -1.59 -15.89 -8.88
C GLU A 151 -2.60 -16.22 -9.99
N PRO A 152 -2.69 -15.39 -11.05
CA PRO A 152 -3.54 -15.69 -12.18
C PRO A 152 -3.05 -16.96 -12.88
N ASP A 153 -3.99 -17.81 -13.26
CA ASP A 153 -3.68 -18.97 -14.09
C ASP A 153 -3.04 -18.51 -15.41
N ALA A 154 -2.03 -19.26 -15.85
CA ALA A 154 -1.40 -19.00 -17.12
C ALA A 154 -2.43 -19.12 -18.25
N LEU A 155 -2.47 -18.12 -19.13
CA LEU A 155 -3.32 -18.19 -20.31
C LEU A 155 -2.93 -19.41 -21.18
N PRO A 156 -3.91 -20.09 -21.79
CA PRO A 156 -3.63 -21.18 -22.72
C PRO A 156 -2.67 -20.74 -23.82
N ARG A 157 -1.63 -21.54 -24.08
CA ARG A 157 -0.64 -21.26 -25.15
C ARG A 157 -1.23 -21.37 -26.56
N SER A 158 -2.36 -22.07 -26.68
CA SER A 158 -3.11 -22.24 -27.91
C SER A 158 -4.54 -21.77 -27.68
N VAL A 159 -5.18 -21.35 -28.77
CA VAL A 159 -6.57 -20.90 -28.72
C VAL A 159 -7.46 -22.04 -28.18
N PRO A 160 -8.31 -21.81 -27.16
CA PRO A 160 -9.04 -22.89 -26.49
C PRO A 160 -10.00 -23.65 -27.41
N HIS A 161 -10.44 -22.99 -28.49
CA HIS A 161 -11.34 -23.57 -29.47
C HIS A 161 -11.01 -23.07 -30.88
N PRO A 162 -10.96 -23.94 -31.90
CA PRO A 162 -10.59 -23.54 -33.27
C PRO A 162 -11.52 -22.49 -33.87
N ALA A 163 -12.80 -22.47 -33.46
CA ALA A 163 -13.75 -21.46 -33.91
C ALA A 163 -13.47 -20.04 -33.37
N TYR A 164 -12.60 -19.88 -32.36
CA TYR A 164 -12.25 -18.57 -31.84
C TYR A 164 -11.50 -17.71 -32.89
N ALA A 165 -10.77 -18.36 -33.80
CA ALA A 165 -10.21 -17.67 -34.98
C ALA A 165 -11.29 -17.05 -35.88
N ARG A 166 -12.52 -17.58 -35.84
CA ARG A 166 -13.68 -17.06 -36.59
C ARG A 166 -14.46 -15.98 -35.82
N CYS A 167 -14.15 -15.72 -34.54
CA CYS A 167 -14.90 -14.75 -33.73
C CYS A 167 -14.92 -13.36 -34.35
N ALA A 168 -13.81 -12.89 -34.95
CA ALA A 168 -13.78 -11.58 -35.60
C ALA A 168 -14.84 -11.48 -36.71
N GLY A 169 -14.93 -12.49 -37.58
CA GLY A 169 -15.94 -12.53 -38.64
C GLY A 169 -17.37 -12.65 -38.11
N HIS A 170 -17.58 -13.42 -37.02
CA HIS A 170 -18.90 -13.48 -36.37
C HIS A 170 -19.31 -12.14 -35.75
N LEU A 171 -18.38 -11.41 -35.13
CA LEU A 171 -18.65 -10.09 -34.57
C LEU A 171 -19.03 -9.08 -35.66
N GLU A 172 -18.36 -9.14 -36.82
CA GLU A 172 -18.67 -8.32 -37.98
C GLU A 172 -20.08 -8.61 -38.52
N VAL A 173 -20.42 -9.89 -38.73
CA VAL A 173 -21.77 -10.31 -39.16
C VAL A 173 -22.85 -9.87 -38.17
N LEU A 174 -22.56 -9.93 -36.87
CA LEU A 174 -23.48 -9.52 -35.81
C LEU A 174 -23.49 -8.00 -35.57
N GLY A 175 -22.65 -7.22 -36.25
CA GLY A 175 -22.55 -5.76 -36.09
C GLY A 175 -21.99 -5.29 -34.74
N LEU A 176 -21.24 -6.17 -34.06
CA LEU A 176 -20.69 -5.97 -32.71
C LEU A 176 -19.21 -5.58 -32.76
N ARG A 177 -18.75 -4.75 -31.81
CA ARG A 177 -17.35 -4.30 -31.77
C ARG A 177 -16.45 -5.24 -30.97
N HIS A 178 -17.01 -5.82 -29.92
CA HIS A 178 -16.32 -6.77 -29.05
C HIS A 178 -17.31 -7.81 -28.53
N LEU A 179 -16.79 -9.00 -28.16
CA LEU A 179 -17.61 -10.09 -27.62
C LEU A 179 -18.42 -9.67 -26.38
N ALA A 180 -17.93 -8.68 -25.63
CA ALA A 180 -18.64 -8.15 -24.47
C ALA A 180 -19.98 -7.46 -24.84
N ASP A 181 -20.15 -6.96 -26.08
CA ASP A 181 -21.43 -6.36 -26.52
C ASP A 181 -22.49 -7.45 -26.63
N PHE A 182 -22.12 -8.63 -27.14
CA PHE A 182 -22.99 -9.81 -27.23
C PHE A 182 -23.41 -10.27 -25.83
N LEU A 183 -22.45 -10.43 -24.92
CA LEU A 183 -22.72 -10.90 -23.56
C LEU A 183 -23.58 -9.93 -22.75
N ALA A 184 -23.42 -8.62 -22.97
CA ALA A 184 -24.14 -7.62 -22.21
C ALA A 184 -25.56 -7.34 -22.72
N THR A 185 -25.80 -7.49 -24.02
CA THR A 185 -27.10 -7.17 -24.65
C THR A 185 -27.92 -8.40 -25.00
N GLY A 186 -27.29 -9.59 -25.05
CA GLY A 186 -27.90 -10.85 -25.43
C GLY A 186 -28.54 -10.86 -26.83
N THR A 187 -28.27 -9.85 -27.66
CA THR A 187 -28.95 -9.63 -28.94
C THR A 187 -27.95 -9.27 -30.05
N PRO A 188 -28.10 -9.86 -31.25
CA PRO A 188 -27.37 -9.42 -32.45
C PRO A 188 -27.57 -7.92 -32.70
N GLY A 189 -26.49 -7.20 -32.98
CA GLY A 189 -26.52 -5.74 -33.19
C GLY A 189 -26.73 -4.89 -31.93
N GLY A 190 -26.97 -5.52 -30.77
CA GLY A 190 -27.11 -4.84 -29.49
C GLY A 190 -25.80 -4.15 -29.09
N ARG A 191 -25.85 -2.84 -28.83
CA ARG A 191 -24.68 -2.05 -28.42
C ARG A 191 -24.90 -1.48 -27.03
N THR A 192 -23.97 -1.71 -26.12
CA THR A 192 -24.00 -1.03 -24.83
C THR A 192 -23.42 0.39 -24.97
N GLY A 193 -24.23 1.41 -24.65
CA GLY A 193 -23.75 2.78 -24.50
C GLY A 193 -22.99 3.04 -23.20
N ARG A 194 -22.83 2.00 -22.36
CA ARG A 194 -22.13 2.04 -21.07
C ARG A 194 -21.00 1.00 -21.06
N PRO A 195 -19.98 1.17 -20.18
CA PRO A 195 -18.93 0.17 -20.02
C PRO A 195 -19.53 -1.19 -19.66
N VAL A 196 -19.15 -2.25 -20.37
CA VAL A 196 -19.58 -3.62 -20.07
C VAL A 196 -18.89 -4.09 -18.79
N ARG A 197 -19.68 -4.42 -17.76
CA ARG A 197 -19.17 -5.06 -16.55
C ARG A 197 -19.06 -6.56 -16.79
N ILE A 198 -17.86 -7.04 -17.08
CA ILE A 198 -17.56 -8.47 -17.26
C ILE A 198 -17.62 -9.20 -15.92
N PHE A 199 -17.31 -8.50 -14.82
CA PHE A 199 -17.36 -9.04 -13.48
C PHE A 199 -18.59 -8.47 -12.74
N GLY A 200 -19.56 -9.33 -12.48
CA GLY A 200 -20.85 -9.07 -11.85
C GLY A 200 -21.72 -10.34 -11.90
N PRO A 201 -22.88 -10.39 -11.21
CA PRO A 201 -23.80 -11.50 -11.38
C PRO A 201 -24.17 -11.61 -12.86
N PRO A 202 -24.17 -12.84 -13.45
CA PRO A 202 -24.53 -13.02 -14.84
C PRO A 202 -25.94 -12.46 -15.10
N PRO A 203 -26.24 -11.99 -16.33
CA PRO A 203 -27.62 -11.64 -16.67
C PRO A 203 -28.53 -12.83 -16.34
N ALA A 204 -29.71 -12.53 -15.78
CA ALA A 204 -30.63 -13.55 -15.27
C ALA A 204 -31.06 -14.56 -16.35
N ASP A 205 -31.10 -14.11 -17.61
CA ASP A 205 -31.40 -14.94 -18.76
C ASP A 205 -30.13 -15.18 -19.59
N PRO A 206 -29.82 -16.44 -19.92
CA PRO A 206 -28.75 -16.73 -20.87
C PRO A 206 -29.10 -16.11 -22.23
N PRO A 207 -28.11 -15.56 -22.97
CA PRO A 207 -28.37 -15.05 -24.31
C PRO A 207 -28.94 -16.18 -25.18
N ALA A 208 -29.97 -15.86 -25.96
CA ALA A 208 -30.58 -16.81 -26.88
C ALA A 208 -29.56 -17.14 -27.99
N VAL A 209 -28.77 -18.19 -27.78
CA VAL A 209 -27.92 -18.76 -28.82
C VAL A 209 -28.77 -19.79 -29.55
N GLU A 210 -29.38 -19.39 -30.67
CA GLU A 210 -29.81 -20.39 -31.65
C GLU A 210 -28.57 -21.20 -32.02
N ALA A 211 -28.57 -22.48 -31.68
CA ALA A 211 -27.54 -23.40 -32.09
C ALA A 211 -27.49 -23.33 -33.62
N ALA A 212 -26.44 -22.68 -34.16
CA ALA A 212 -26.15 -22.70 -35.58
C ALA A 212 -25.86 -24.16 -35.96
N ALA A 213 -26.92 -24.87 -36.32
CA ALA A 213 -26.86 -26.20 -36.87
C ALA A 213 -26.36 -26.09 -38.31
N ARG A 214 -25.20 -26.71 -38.54
CA ARG A 214 -24.52 -27.02 -39.81
C ARG A 214 -23.58 -25.96 -40.36
#